data_AF-A0A497M2R9-F1
#
_entry.id   AF-A0A497M2R9-F1
#
_cell.length_a   1.000
_cell.length_b   1.000
_cell.length_c   1.000
_cell.angle_alpha   90.00
_cell.angle_beta   90.00
_cell.angle_gamma   90.00
#
_symmetry.space_group_name_H-M   'P 1'
#
loop_
_entity.id
_entity.type
_entity.pdbx_description
1 polymer ?
#
loop_
_entity_poly.entity_id
_entity_poly.type
_entity_poly.pdbx_seq_one_letter_code
_entity_poly.pdbx_strand_id
1 'polypeptide(L)'
;MKRVLRKSKFGYALSLILFLLGISAIIFVFWRVWLKTGSVNGLASAFLNSLWTEEFNLAAGISFKLIFPFIFGIIAITFSSIILAFSRKWFVIGEKVLVECPFCKRMWRTNPQKALVHCPFCRQLVHPKIVEE
;
A
#
# COMPACT_ATOMS: atom_id res chain seq x y z
N MET A 1 -0.08 -22.51 -7.50
CA MET A 1 0.62 -21.51 -6.65
C MET A 1 -0.31 -20.76 -5.69
N LYS A 2 -0.20 -21.01 -4.38
CA LYS A 2 -0.99 -20.28 -3.37
C LYS A 2 -0.26 -18.97 -3.01
N ARG A 3 -0.87 -17.81 -3.31
CA ARG A 3 -0.33 -16.52 -2.87
C ARG A 3 -0.90 -16.21 -1.48
N VAL A 4 -0.05 -15.89 -0.52
CA VAL A 4 -0.50 -15.47 0.81
C VAL A 4 -0.28 -13.97 0.94
N LEU A 5 -1.39 -13.26 1.14
CA LEU A 5 -1.40 -11.82 1.33
C LEU A 5 -0.95 -11.52 2.77
N ARG A 6 0.32 -11.16 2.97
CA ARG A 6 0.79 -10.68 4.28
C ARG A 6 0.67 -9.16 4.32
N LYS A 7 -0.37 -8.66 5.00
CA LYS A 7 -0.54 -7.23 5.23
C LYS A 7 0.45 -6.74 6.28
N SER A 8 1.21 -5.70 5.96
CA SER A 8 1.95 -4.93 6.97
C SER A 8 0.96 -4.08 7.77
N LYS A 9 0.78 -4.38 9.07
CA LYS A 9 -0.12 -3.62 9.95
C LYS A 9 0.27 -2.14 10.03
N PHE A 10 1.58 -1.86 10.06
CA PHE A 10 2.12 -0.51 10.18
C PHE A 10 1.91 0.32 8.90
N GLY A 11 2.23 -0.25 7.73
CA GLY A 11 2.05 0.45 6.45
C GLY A 11 0.58 0.76 6.15
N TYR A 12 -0.33 -0.13 6.57
CA TYR A 12 -1.77 0.08 6.44
C TYR A 12 -2.28 1.22 7.33
N ALA A 13 -1.86 1.26 8.60
CA ALA A 13 -2.23 2.32 9.53
C ALA A 13 -1.72 3.69 9.06
N LEU A 14 -0.46 3.76 8.62
CA LEU A 14 0.14 5.00 8.11
C LEU A 14 -0.57 5.51 6.86
N SER A 15 -0.88 4.62 5.91
CA SER A 15 -1.64 4.97 4.70
C SER A 15 -3.03 5.52 5.03
N LEU A 16 -3.76 4.89 5.97
CA LEU A 16 -5.08 5.38 6.38
C LEU A 16 -5.00 6.78 6.99
N ILE A 17 -4.03 7.04 7.85
CA ILE A 17 -3.87 8.37 8.48
C ILE A 17 -3.59 9.44 7.41
N LEU A 18 -2.65 9.17 6.50
CA LEU A 18 -2.34 10.10 5.40
C LEU A 18 -3.53 10.33 4.47
N PHE A 19 -4.32 9.28 4.20
CA PHE A 19 -5.53 9.38 3.38
C PHE A 19 -6.59 10.27 4.04
N LEU A 20 -6.82 10.08 5.34
CA LEU A 20 -7.78 10.88 6.11
C LEU A 20 -7.34 12.35 6.18
N LEU A 21 -6.05 12.62 6.36
CA LEU A 21 -5.48 13.98 6.34
C LEU A 21 -5.61 14.63 4.95
N GLY A 22 -5.37 13.87 3.88
CA GLY A 22 -5.54 14.37 2.52
C GLY A 22 -7.00 14.70 2.20
N ILE A 23 -7.93 13.81 2.56
CA ILE A 23 -9.37 14.03 2.38
C ILE A 23 -9.84 15.24 3.19
N SER A 24 -9.45 15.36 4.46
CA SER A 24 -9.90 16.47 5.30
C SER A 24 -9.42 17.83 4.75
N ALA A 25 -8.19 17.90 4.22
CA ALA A 25 -7.67 19.09 3.54
C ALA A 25 -8.50 19.45 2.29
N ILE A 26 -8.83 18.47 1.44
CA ILE A 26 -9.63 18.71 0.24
C ILE A 26 -11.06 19.13 0.60
N ILE A 27 -11.68 18.46 1.59
CA ILE A 27 -13.02 18.82 2.07
C ILE A 27 -13.02 20.26 2.62
N PHE A 28 -11.99 20.65 3.38
CA PHE A 28 -11.87 22.00 3.91
C PHE A 28 -11.79 23.05 2.79
N VAL A 29 -10.97 22.82 1.77
CA VAL A 29 -10.85 23.70 0.59
C VAL A 29 -12.19 23.78 -0.14
N PHE A 30 -12.83 22.64 -0.38
CA PHE A 30 -14.11 22.57 -1.07
C PHE A 30 -15.21 23.29 -0.29
N TRP A 31 -15.25 23.12 1.03
CA TRP A 31 -16.18 23.80 1.92
C TRP A 31 -16.01 25.32 1.87
N ARG A 32 -14.77 25.81 1.89
CA ARG A 32 -14.47 27.25 1.82
C ARG A 32 -14.93 27.88 0.52
N VAL A 33 -14.68 27.21 -0.60
CA VAL A 33 -15.13 27.69 -1.91
C VAL A 33 -16.65 27.61 -2.03
N TRP A 34 -17.26 26.50 -1.59
CA TRP A 34 -18.71 26.30 -1.63
C TRP A 34 -19.47 27.40 -0.88
N LEU A 35 -19.01 27.78 0.31
CA LEU A 35 -19.61 28.86 1.09
C LEU A 35 -19.61 30.22 0.36
N LYS A 36 -18.70 30.44 -0.59
CA LYS A 36 -18.59 31.71 -1.32
C LYS A 36 -19.23 31.67 -2.71
N THR A 37 -19.26 30.52 -3.37
CA THR A 37 -19.69 30.39 -4.78
C THR A 37 -21.11 29.87 -4.92
N GLY A 38 -21.91 29.86 -3.84
CA GLY A 38 -23.17 29.12 -3.66
C GLY A 38 -24.33 29.30 -4.67
N SER A 39 -24.14 29.89 -5.85
CA SER A 39 -25.17 29.92 -6.91
C SER A 39 -24.67 30.04 -8.36
N VAL A 40 -23.38 29.84 -8.65
CA VAL A 40 -22.86 30.15 -10.01
C VAL A 40 -22.95 28.95 -10.97
N ASN A 41 -23.56 29.16 -12.14
CA ASN A 41 -23.53 28.24 -13.27
C ASN A 41 -22.08 28.07 -13.77
N GLY A 42 -21.38 27.04 -13.31
CA GLY A 42 -19.96 26.81 -13.63
C GLY A 42 -19.10 26.52 -12.41
N LEU A 43 -19.51 25.55 -11.58
CA LEU A 43 -18.87 25.25 -10.30
C LEU A 43 -17.38 24.89 -10.44
N ALA A 44 -17.01 24.17 -11.49
CA ALA A 44 -15.63 23.73 -11.70
C ALA A 44 -14.69 24.89 -12.07
N SER A 45 -15.10 25.79 -12.97
CA SER A 45 -14.29 26.94 -13.38
C SER A 45 -14.18 27.94 -12.23
N ALA A 46 -15.27 28.20 -11.52
CA ALA A 46 -15.25 29.05 -10.34
C ALA A 46 -14.38 28.45 -9.23
N PHE A 47 -14.43 27.15 -9.01
CA PHE A 47 -13.56 26.45 -8.05
C PHE A 47 -12.08 26.58 -8.38
N LEU A 48 -11.71 26.35 -9.65
CA LEU A 48 -10.33 26.53 -10.10
C LEU A 48 -9.86 27.98 -9.94
N ASN A 49 -10.69 28.96 -10.27
CA ASN A 49 -10.33 30.37 -10.08
C ASN A 49 -10.14 30.69 -8.60
N SER A 50 -11.08 30.27 -7.74
CA SER A 50 -10.99 30.47 -6.29
C SER A 50 -9.75 29.84 -5.67
N LEU A 51 -9.26 28.69 -6.16
CA LEU A 51 -8.01 28.11 -5.69
C LEU A 51 -6.80 29.06 -5.82
N TRP A 52 -6.77 29.85 -6.89
CA TRP A 52 -5.66 30.76 -7.20
C TRP A 52 -5.81 32.16 -6.60
N THR A 53 -7.05 32.64 -6.45
CA THR A 53 -7.33 33.99 -5.99
C THR A 53 -7.59 34.08 -4.50
N GLU A 54 -8.05 33.01 -3.88
CA GLU A 54 -8.42 33.06 -2.47
C GLU A 54 -7.23 32.79 -1.54
N GLU A 55 -7.15 33.64 -0.52
CA GLU A 55 -6.24 33.49 0.60
C GLU A 55 -7.02 33.12 1.85
N PHE A 56 -6.42 32.29 2.69
CA PHE A 56 -6.91 32.03 4.03
C PHE A 56 -5.82 32.38 5.03
N ASN A 57 -6.25 33.06 6.09
CA ASN A 57 -5.39 33.39 7.19
C ASN A 57 -5.39 32.21 8.16
N LEU A 58 -4.23 31.62 8.39
CA LEU A 58 -4.05 30.73 9.53
C LEU A 58 -4.08 31.57 10.81
N ALA A 59 -4.52 30.97 11.92
CA ALA A 59 -4.56 31.62 13.24
C ALA A 59 -3.18 32.16 13.69
N ALA A 60 -2.09 31.77 13.02
CA ALA A 60 -0.74 32.26 13.21
C ALA A 60 -0.42 33.60 12.50
N GLY A 61 -1.41 34.28 11.88
CA GLY A 61 -1.21 35.55 11.18
C GLY A 61 -0.52 35.42 9.81
N ILE A 62 -0.39 34.20 9.29
CA ILE A 62 0.20 33.92 7.98
C ILE A 62 -0.92 33.67 6.97
N SER A 63 -0.95 34.47 5.90
CA SER A 63 -1.85 34.31 4.77
C SER A 63 -1.27 33.30 3.78
N PHE A 64 -2.01 32.21 3.53
CA PHE A 64 -1.67 31.25 2.49
C PHE A 64 -2.75 31.21 1.43
N LYS A 65 -2.34 31.02 0.17
CA LYS A 65 -3.28 30.73 -0.92
C LYS A 65 -3.93 29.36 -0.72
N LEU A 66 -5.22 29.24 -1.07
CA LEU A 66 -5.97 27.98 -0.98
C LEU A 66 -5.37 26.84 -1.82
N ILE A 67 -4.54 27.18 -2.82
CA ILE A 67 -3.82 26.20 -3.62
C ILE A 67 -2.87 25.31 -2.80
N PHE A 68 -2.27 25.82 -1.73
CA PHE A 68 -1.31 25.05 -0.92
C PHE A 68 -1.95 23.84 -0.21
N PRO A 69 -3.04 23.99 0.57
CA PRO A 69 -3.70 22.84 1.19
C PRO A 69 -4.29 21.88 0.14
N PHE A 70 -4.69 22.38 -1.04
CA PHE A 70 -5.18 21.54 -2.12
C PHE A 70 -4.07 20.65 -2.71
N ILE A 71 -2.90 21.23 -3.01
CA ILE A 71 -1.72 20.47 -3.47
C ILE A 71 -1.29 19.45 -2.40
N PHE A 72 -1.24 19.87 -1.13
CA PHE A 72 -0.90 18.98 -0.03
C PHE A 72 -1.88 17.79 0.06
N GLY A 73 -3.18 18.04 -0.09
CA GLY A 73 -4.20 17.00 -0.10
C GLY A 73 -4.00 15.98 -1.23
N ILE A 74 -3.71 16.45 -2.45
CA ILE A 74 -3.43 15.57 -3.59
C ILE A 74 -2.19 14.72 -3.34
N ILE A 75 -1.10 15.34 -2.88
CA ILE A 75 0.16 14.64 -2.57
C ILE A 75 -0.07 13.59 -1.49
N ALA A 76 -0.79 13.92 -0.41
CA ALA A 76 -1.09 12.98 0.66
C ALA A 76 -1.88 11.76 0.18
N ILE A 77 -2.85 11.96 -0.74
CA ILE A 77 -3.65 10.87 -1.31
C ILE A 77 -2.83 9.99 -2.25
N THR A 78 -1.97 10.56 -3.10
CA THR A 78 -1.13 9.77 -4.02
C THR A 78 -0.12 8.94 -3.24
N PHE A 79 0.58 9.53 -2.25
CA PHE A 79 1.48 8.79 -1.38
C PHE A 79 0.76 7.72 -0.57
N SER A 80 -0.43 8.02 -0.03
CA SER A 80 -1.23 7.01 0.67
C SER A 80 -1.58 5.83 -0.24
N SER A 81 -1.98 6.09 -1.49
CA SER A 81 -2.32 5.04 -2.46
C SER A 81 -1.12 4.15 -2.79
N ILE A 82 0.06 4.76 -2.95
CA ILE A 82 1.32 4.04 -3.17
C ILE A 82 1.66 3.18 -1.95
N ILE A 83 1.64 3.75 -0.75
CA ILE A 83 1.94 3.02 0.49
C ILE A 83 0.94 1.86 0.67
N LEU A 84 -0.34 2.07 0.36
CA LEU A 84 -1.35 1.02 0.44
C LEU A 84 -1.07 -0.11 -0.55
N ALA A 85 -0.66 0.20 -1.77
CA ALA A 85 -0.27 -0.79 -2.77
C ALA A 85 0.95 -1.61 -2.29
N PHE A 86 1.99 -0.95 -1.79
CA PHE A 86 3.19 -1.63 -1.27
C PHE A 86 2.97 -2.35 0.07
N SER A 87 1.99 -1.95 0.88
CA SER A 87 1.62 -2.64 2.12
C SER A 87 1.09 -4.05 1.87
N ARG A 88 0.60 -4.32 0.66
CA ARG A 88 0.16 -5.63 0.19
C ARG A 88 1.36 -6.38 -0.40
N LYS A 89 2.21 -6.91 0.47
CA LYS A 89 3.27 -7.82 0.02
C LYS A 89 2.65 -9.15 -0.37
N TRP A 90 2.62 -9.42 -1.67
CA TRP A 90 2.28 -10.71 -2.23
C TRP A 90 3.46 -11.64 -2.05
N PHE A 91 3.45 -12.45 -1.00
CA PHE A 91 4.41 -13.55 -0.91
C PHE A 91 3.87 -14.70 -1.76
N VAL A 92 4.63 -15.05 -2.79
CA VAL A 92 4.45 -16.32 -3.48
C VAL A 92 4.86 -17.39 -2.47
N ILE A 93 3.91 -18.16 -1.96
CA ILE A 93 4.26 -19.36 -1.22
C ILE A 93 4.87 -20.31 -2.26
N GLY A 94 6.16 -20.58 -2.13
CA GLY A 94 6.83 -21.58 -2.95
C GLY A 94 6.06 -22.89 -2.82
N GLU A 95 5.75 -23.52 -3.96
CA GLU A 95 5.12 -24.82 -3.96
C GLU A 95 5.99 -25.80 -3.17
N LYS A 96 5.38 -26.53 -2.26
CA LYS A 96 6.08 -27.54 -1.48
C LYS A 96 6.00 -28.84 -2.28
N VAL A 97 7.10 -29.23 -2.88
CA VAL A 97 7.21 -30.51 -3.61
C VAL A 97 7.41 -31.65 -2.63
N LEU A 98 6.82 -32.81 -2.93
CA LEU A 98 7.05 -34.04 -2.19
C LEU A 98 8.35 -34.67 -2.68
N VAL A 99 9.29 -34.87 -1.78
CA VAL A 99 10.61 -35.41 -2.10
C VAL A 99 10.89 -36.65 -1.26
N GLU A 100 11.69 -37.56 -1.81
CA GLU A 100 12.10 -38.81 -1.19
C GLU A 100 13.62 -38.83 -0.95
N CYS A 101 14.04 -39.39 0.19
CA CYS A 101 15.46 -39.57 0.48
C CYS A 101 15.97 -40.86 -0.19
N PRO A 102 17.09 -40.80 -0.94
CA PRO A 102 17.64 -41.98 -1.59
C PRO A 102 18.14 -43.06 -0.60
N PHE A 103 18.48 -42.67 0.64
CA PHE A 103 19.00 -43.59 1.66
C PHE A 103 17.89 -44.23 2.50
N CYS A 104 17.00 -43.41 3.07
CA CYS A 104 15.98 -43.91 4.00
C CYS A 104 14.61 -44.15 3.36
N LYS A 105 14.42 -43.80 2.08
CA LYS A 105 13.16 -43.93 1.31
C LYS A 105 11.93 -43.28 1.96
N ARG A 106 12.14 -42.42 2.95
CA ARG A 106 11.07 -41.63 3.58
C ARG A 106 10.81 -40.38 2.76
N MET A 107 9.54 -39.99 2.72
CA MET A 107 9.08 -38.83 1.96
C MET A 107 8.81 -37.65 2.90
N TRP A 108 9.11 -36.43 2.46
CA TRP A 108 8.74 -35.19 3.15
C TRP A 108 8.50 -34.07 2.15
N ARG A 109 7.94 -32.94 2.63
CA ARG A 109 7.68 -31.75 1.80
C ARG A 109 8.74 -30.69 2.00
N THR A 110 9.36 -30.22 0.92
CA THR A 110 10.37 -29.15 0.95
C THR A 110 10.15 -28.13 -0.17
N ASN A 111 10.85 -26.99 -0.09
CA ASN A 111 10.86 -26.00 -1.16
C ASN A 111 11.80 -26.49 -2.29
N PRO A 112 11.37 -26.49 -3.57
CA PRO A 112 12.16 -27.00 -4.70
C PRO A 112 13.48 -26.25 -4.91
N GLN A 113 13.62 -25.02 -4.40
CA GLN A 113 14.80 -24.20 -4.62
C GLN A 113 16.06 -24.68 -3.90
N LYS A 114 15.98 -25.67 -3.01
CA LYS A 114 17.14 -26.17 -2.27
C LYS A 114 17.63 -27.48 -2.90
N ALA A 115 18.73 -27.39 -3.67
CA ALA A 115 19.36 -28.54 -4.30
C ALA A 115 19.88 -29.57 -3.29
N LEU A 116 20.42 -29.12 -2.15
CA LEU A 116 20.81 -29.98 -1.03
C LEU A 116 19.99 -29.65 0.22
N VAL A 117 19.43 -30.69 0.85
CA VAL A 117 18.63 -30.56 2.07
C VAL A 117 19.05 -31.65 3.06
N HIS A 118 19.13 -31.32 4.34
CA HIS A 118 19.25 -32.34 5.37
C HIS A 118 17.94 -33.13 5.48
N CYS A 119 18.02 -34.44 5.35
CA CYS A 119 16.87 -35.30 5.59
C CYS A 119 16.48 -35.23 7.09
N PRO A 120 15.21 -34.96 7.43
CA PRO A 120 14.78 -34.85 8.83
C PRO A 120 14.87 -36.19 9.59
N PHE A 121 14.89 -37.31 8.86
CA PHE A 121 14.91 -38.65 9.44
C PHE A 121 16.32 -39.20 9.65
N CYS A 122 17.19 -39.12 8.62
CA CYS A 122 18.56 -39.63 8.72
C CYS A 122 19.60 -38.54 9.03
N ARG A 123 19.21 -37.26 9.07
CA ARG A 123 20.09 -36.09 9.27
C ARG A 123 21.25 -35.93 8.28
N GLN A 124 21.33 -36.78 7.26
CA GLN A 124 22.32 -36.69 6.20
C GLN A 124 21.94 -35.59 5.19
N LEU A 125 22.96 -34.94 4.64
CA LEU A 125 22.82 -34.00 3.54
C LEU A 125 22.59 -34.81 2.26
N VAL A 126 21.44 -34.64 1.61
CA VAL A 126 21.06 -35.44 0.44
C VAL A 126 20.56 -34.54 -0.69
N HIS A 127 20.70 -35.04 -1.92
CA HIS A 127 19.93 -34.59 -3.09
C HIS A 127 18.64 -35.42 -3.13
N PRO A 128 17.51 -34.89 -2.68
CA PRO A 128 16.30 -35.67 -2.59
C PRO A 128 15.66 -35.82 -3.97
N LYS A 129 15.03 -36.98 -4.23
CA LYS A 129 14.37 -37.26 -5.51
C LYS A 129 12.96 -36.69 -5.47
N ILE A 130 12.54 -35.98 -6.51
CA ILE A 130 11.18 -35.44 -6.63
C ILE A 130 10.26 -36.60 -7.05
N VAL A 131 9.18 -36.82 -6.30
CA VAL A 131 8.25 -37.94 -6.52
C VAL A 131 6.96 -37.49 -7.21
N GLU A 132 6.50 -36.27 -6.91
CA GLU A 132 5.30 -35.67 -7.50
C GLU A 132 5.59 -34.21 -7.89
N GLU A 133 5.22 -33.84 -9.13
CA GLU A 133 5.19 -32.48 -9.66
C GLU A 133 3.86 -31.79 -9.33
#